data_AF-A0A0L0W787-F1
#
_entry.id   AF-A0A0L0W787-F1
#
_cell.length_a   1.000
_cell.length_b   1.000
_cell.length_c   1.000
_cell.angle_alpha   90.00
_cell.angle_beta   90.00
_cell.angle_gamma   90.00
#
_symmetry.space_group_name_H-M   'P 1'
#
loop_
_entity.id
_entity.type
_entity.pdbx_description
1 polymer ?
#
loop_
_entity_poly.entity_id
_entity_poly.type
_entity_poly.pdbx_seq_one_letter_code
_entity_poly.pdbx_strand_id
1 'polypeptide(L)'
;MRIWHLNFELEKYDMMKVTKEEDCLILLEFDGTKKKDTWELLSVTRMEEEEFLSDAPGFIHPAIPIFNYKALNILKDLIDDSIEALELRCEEGEFHAINVIKVLNCIDYEKSEYKTFEDSKKIMRFEKYVFKEECVKGNNIFKIVDEPKSKVFVSDKFREKVLESGLTGFKFDLVWDSEEE
;
A
#
# COMPACT_ATOMS: atom_id res chain seq x y z
N MET A 1 0.06 -17.89 10.03
CA MET A 1 0.16 -16.42 9.93
C MET A 1 0.06 -16.07 8.47
N ARG A 2 -0.74 -15.08 8.10
CA ARG A 2 -0.93 -14.72 6.70
C ARG A 2 -0.46 -13.32 6.40
N ILE A 3 0.02 -13.17 5.17
CA ILE A 3 0.36 -11.89 4.57
C ILE A 3 -0.53 -11.68 3.36
N TRP A 4 -0.99 -10.44 3.19
CA TRP A 4 -1.93 -10.04 2.16
C TRP A 4 -1.33 -8.89 1.35
N HIS A 5 -1.58 -8.86 0.04
CA HIS A 5 -1.47 -7.60 -0.69
C HIS A 5 -2.63 -6.69 -0.30
N LEU A 6 -2.30 -5.43 0.00
CA LEU A 6 -3.28 -4.36 0.14
C LEU A 6 -3.63 -3.82 -1.25
N ASN A 7 -4.90 -3.96 -1.62
CA ASN A 7 -5.52 -3.43 -2.84
C ASN A 7 -6.79 -2.66 -2.47
N PHE A 8 -7.51 -2.15 -3.48
CA PHE A 8 -8.70 -1.34 -3.28
C PHE A 8 -9.87 -1.82 -4.14
N GLU A 9 -11.10 -1.55 -3.68
CA GLU A 9 -12.35 -1.93 -4.36
C GLU A 9 -12.74 -0.91 -5.45
N LEU A 10 -11.95 -0.86 -6.52
CA LEU A 10 -12.08 0.15 -7.59
C LEU A 10 -13.39 0.07 -8.39
N GLU A 11 -14.04 -1.10 -8.41
CA GLU A 11 -15.31 -1.35 -9.13
C GLU A 11 -16.54 -0.96 -8.31
N LYS A 12 -16.35 -0.47 -7.06
CA LYS A 12 -17.43 -0.17 -6.12
C LYS A 12 -17.36 1.26 -5.59
N TYR A 13 -16.17 1.84 -5.60
CA TYR A 13 -15.91 3.17 -5.07
C TYR A 13 -15.03 3.95 -6.02
N ASP A 14 -15.24 5.25 -6.03
CA ASP A 14 -14.53 6.17 -6.90
C ASP A 14 -13.05 6.24 -6.53
N MET A 15 -12.24 6.58 -7.52
CA MET A 15 -10.80 6.71 -7.39
C MET A 15 -10.39 8.17 -7.31
N MET A 16 -9.18 8.37 -6.82
CA MET A 16 -8.53 9.67 -6.89
C MET A 16 -7.48 9.72 -8.01
N LYS A 17 -7.29 10.93 -8.52
CA LYS A 17 -6.22 11.32 -9.43
C LYS A 17 -5.58 12.62 -8.96
N VAL A 18 -4.36 12.87 -9.41
CA VAL A 18 -3.76 14.20 -9.27
C VAL A 18 -4.50 15.20 -10.15
N THR A 19 -4.59 16.44 -9.71
CA THR A 19 -5.23 17.51 -10.50
C THR A 19 -4.38 17.95 -11.69
N LYS A 20 -3.06 17.80 -11.60
CA LYS A 20 -2.11 18.15 -12.66
C LYS A 20 -1.37 16.90 -13.11
N GLU A 21 -1.29 16.68 -14.42
CA GLU A 21 -0.60 15.51 -14.99
C GLU A 21 0.90 15.48 -14.66
N GLU A 22 1.54 16.64 -14.51
CA GLU A 22 2.97 16.74 -14.14
C GLU A 22 3.28 16.12 -12.78
N ASP A 23 2.30 16.13 -11.86
CA ASP A 23 2.46 15.57 -10.52
C ASP A 23 2.41 14.02 -10.51
N CYS A 24 2.03 13.39 -11.62
CA CYS A 24 2.01 11.93 -11.72
C CYS A 24 3.38 11.30 -11.44
N LEU A 25 4.47 12.01 -11.74
CA LEU A 25 5.83 11.51 -11.51
C LEU A 25 6.17 11.36 -10.02
N ILE A 26 5.59 12.20 -9.16
CA ILE A 26 5.80 12.16 -7.69
C ILE A 26 5.37 10.79 -7.14
N LEU A 27 4.31 10.21 -7.71
CA LEU A 27 3.76 8.92 -7.32
C LEU A 27 4.72 7.76 -7.61
N LEU A 28 5.65 7.93 -8.54
CA LEU A 28 6.66 6.92 -8.87
C LEU A 28 7.85 6.91 -7.91
N GLU A 29 7.85 7.80 -6.91
CA GLU A 29 8.95 7.96 -5.97
C GLU A 29 8.71 7.34 -4.59
N PHE A 30 7.58 6.66 -4.38
CA PHE A 30 7.25 6.02 -3.11
C PHE A 30 7.95 4.66 -2.98
N ASP A 31 9.25 4.67 -2.74
CA ASP A 31 10.10 3.48 -2.54
C ASP A 31 10.44 3.17 -1.08
N GLY A 32 9.76 3.85 -0.15
CA GLY A 32 10.00 3.76 1.29
C GLY A 32 11.05 4.73 1.81
N THR A 33 11.61 5.58 0.94
CA THR A 33 12.31 6.79 1.40
C THR A 33 11.35 7.73 2.12
N LYS A 34 11.83 8.36 3.21
CA LYS A 34 11.06 9.40 3.90
C LYS A 34 10.91 10.62 3.01
N LYS A 35 9.70 11.17 2.98
CA LYS A 35 9.31 12.33 2.18
C LYS A 35 8.70 13.45 3.00
N LYS A 36 8.36 13.23 4.27
CA LYS A 36 7.65 14.21 5.10
C LYS A 36 8.32 15.59 5.15
N ASP A 37 9.65 15.64 5.20
CA ASP A 37 10.40 16.90 5.30
C ASP A 37 10.43 17.70 3.99
N THR A 38 10.20 17.03 2.86
CA THR A 38 10.21 17.62 1.51
C THR A 38 8.83 17.53 0.84
N TRP A 39 7.79 17.20 1.60
CA TRP A 39 6.47 16.98 1.05
C TRP A 39 5.81 18.31 0.73
N GLU A 40 5.58 18.54 -0.57
CA GLU A 40 4.75 19.63 -1.05
C GLU A 40 3.31 19.15 -1.16
N LEU A 41 2.36 19.95 -0.66
CA LEU A 41 0.95 19.57 -0.57
C LEU A 41 0.36 19.30 -1.96
N LEU A 42 0.21 18.02 -2.28
CA LEU A 42 -0.30 17.56 -3.57
C LEU A 42 -1.81 17.69 -3.66
N SER A 43 -2.30 18.22 -4.78
CA SER A 43 -3.73 18.38 -5.03
C SER A 43 -4.29 17.18 -5.77
N VAL A 44 -5.36 16.59 -5.22
CA VAL A 44 -6.05 15.42 -5.76
C VAL A 44 -7.55 15.69 -5.90
N THR A 45 -8.14 15.07 -6.90
CA THR A 45 -9.58 15.13 -7.15
C THR A 45 -10.11 13.75 -7.51
N ARG A 46 -11.43 13.61 -7.45
CA ARG A 46 -12.14 12.41 -7.86
C ARG A 46 -12.03 12.17 -9.35
N MET A 47 -12.17 10.91 -9.73
CA MET A 47 -12.32 10.49 -11.11
C MET A 47 -13.76 10.70 -11.61
N GLU A 48 -14.75 10.65 -10.71
CA GLU A 48 -16.18 10.70 -11.03
C GLU A 48 -16.64 9.51 -11.90
N GLU A 49 -15.94 8.38 -11.79
CA GLU A 49 -16.35 7.13 -12.46
C GLU A 49 -17.41 6.37 -11.65
N GLU A 50 -17.36 6.51 -10.33
CA GLU A 50 -18.32 5.95 -9.38
C GLU A 50 -18.93 7.04 -8.49
N GLU A 51 -20.06 6.71 -7.84
CA GLU A 51 -20.87 7.70 -7.11
C GLU A 51 -20.19 8.21 -5.82
N PHE A 52 -19.41 7.38 -5.14
CA PHE A 52 -18.89 7.68 -3.80
C PHE A 52 -17.42 7.33 -3.62
N LEU A 53 -16.69 8.19 -2.90
CA LEU A 53 -15.39 7.84 -2.32
C LEU A 53 -15.54 6.94 -1.10
N SER A 54 -14.60 6.02 -0.94
CA SER A 54 -14.49 5.16 0.24
C SER A 54 -13.56 5.74 1.31
N ASP A 55 -13.35 4.99 2.40
CA ASP A 55 -12.35 5.33 3.41
C ASP A 55 -10.90 5.12 2.90
N ALA A 56 -10.72 4.30 1.88
CA ALA A 56 -9.45 4.08 1.17
C ALA A 56 -9.67 4.10 -0.34
N PRO A 57 -9.89 5.28 -0.94
CA PRO A 57 -10.11 5.37 -2.37
C PRO A 57 -8.84 4.99 -3.09
N GLY A 58 -8.96 4.11 -4.09
CA GLY A 58 -7.83 3.75 -4.93
C GLY A 58 -7.26 4.95 -5.68
N PHE A 59 -6.09 4.77 -6.30
CA PHE A 59 -5.43 5.80 -7.08
C PHE A 59 -5.14 5.33 -8.49
N ILE A 60 -5.40 6.19 -9.49
CA ILE A 60 -5.30 5.83 -10.92
C ILE A 60 -3.87 5.46 -11.38
N HIS A 61 -2.86 5.68 -10.53
CA HIS A 61 -1.49 5.23 -10.73
C HIS A 61 -0.98 4.54 -9.46
N PRO A 62 -1.01 3.20 -9.39
CA PRO A 62 -0.80 2.49 -8.13
C PRO A 62 0.69 2.44 -7.76
N ALA A 63 1.04 3.18 -6.72
CA ALA A 63 2.25 2.96 -5.91
C ALA A 63 2.03 3.28 -4.42
N ILE A 64 0.87 3.86 -4.09
CA ILE A 64 0.61 4.51 -2.82
C ILE A 64 -0.87 4.38 -2.42
N PRO A 65 -1.16 3.80 -1.24
CA PRO A 65 -2.49 3.88 -0.63
C PRO A 65 -2.87 5.32 -0.30
N ILE A 66 -4.15 5.66 -0.45
CA ILE A 66 -4.73 6.88 0.10
C ILE A 66 -5.77 6.50 1.13
N PHE A 67 -5.69 7.10 2.32
CA PHE A 67 -6.68 6.93 3.37
C PHE A 67 -7.31 8.28 3.72
N ASN A 68 -8.62 8.28 4.00
CA ASN A 68 -9.23 9.42 4.67
C ASN A 68 -8.80 9.48 6.15
N TYR A 69 -9.13 10.58 6.82
CA TYR A 69 -8.84 10.76 8.24
C TYR A 69 -9.36 9.61 9.13
N LYS A 70 -10.58 9.12 8.87
CA LYS A 70 -11.21 8.04 9.66
C LYS A 70 -10.39 6.75 9.58
N ALA A 71 -10.04 6.28 8.38
CA ALA A 71 -9.21 5.09 8.19
C ALA A 71 -7.83 5.25 8.84
N LEU A 72 -7.16 6.39 8.60
CA LEU A 72 -5.86 6.67 9.18
C LEU A 72 -5.91 6.62 10.71
N ASN A 73 -6.89 7.26 11.34
CA ASN A 73 -7.01 7.31 12.79
C ASN A 73 -7.32 5.93 13.41
N ILE A 74 -8.19 5.13 12.77
CA ILE A 74 -8.54 3.78 13.24
C ILE A 74 -7.35 2.82 13.15
N LEU A 75 -6.52 2.95 12.12
CA LEU A 75 -5.40 2.06 11.83
C LEU A 75 -4.08 2.52 12.47
N LYS A 76 -4.03 3.77 12.97
CA LYS A 76 -2.83 4.43 13.46
C LYS A 76 -1.97 3.54 14.35
N ASP A 77 -2.56 2.95 15.40
CA ASP A 77 -1.83 2.12 16.37
C ASP A 77 -1.12 0.90 15.75
N LEU A 78 -1.52 0.49 14.54
CA LEU A 78 -0.89 -0.62 13.82
C LEU A 78 0.21 -0.18 12.85
N ILE A 79 0.17 1.08 12.38
CA ILE A 79 0.95 1.51 11.21
C ILE A 79 1.84 2.74 11.44
N ASP A 80 1.66 3.50 12.51
CA ASP A 80 2.31 4.81 12.75
C ASP A 80 3.85 4.72 12.73
N ASP A 81 4.42 3.59 13.14
CA ASP A 81 5.88 3.35 13.14
C ASP A 81 6.45 2.95 11.76
N SER A 82 5.56 2.68 10.81
CA SER A 82 5.86 2.02 9.53
C SER A 82 5.54 2.89 8.32
N ILE A 83 4.90 4.05 8.53
CA ILE A 83 4.41 4.94 7.48
C ILE A 83 4.72 6.42 7.77
N GLU A 84 4.70 7.25 6.74
CA GLU A 84 4.44 8.68 6.85
C GLU A 84 3.09 8.98 6.20
N ALA A 85 2.18 9.59 6.96
CA ALA A 85 0.93 10.10 6.43
C ALA A 85 1.19 11.50 5.86
N LEU A 86 1.13 11.62 4.54
CA LEU A 86 1.39 12.85 3.81
C LEU A 86 0.05 13.49 3.43
N GLU A 87 -0.20 14.69 3.92
CA GLU A 87 -1.46 15.40 3.68
C GLU A 87 -1.69 15.66 2.18
N LEU A 88 -2.95 15.53 1.74
CA LEU A 88 -3.38 15.83 0.38
C LEU A 88 -4.40 16.96 0.40
N ARG A 89 -4.34 17.84 -0.59
CA ARG A 89 -5.38 18.84 -0.83
C ARG A 89 -6.49 18.21 -1.67
N CYS A 90 -7.65 18.02 -1.07
CA CYS A 90 -8.84 17.48 -1.73
C CYS A 90 -10.09 18.24 -1.27
N GLU A 91 -11.00 18.55 -2.19
CA GLU A 91 -12.26 19.25 -1.86
C GLU A 91 -13.27 18.33 -1.15
N GLU A 92 -13.15 17.02 -1.35
CA GLU A 92 -14.04 15.99 -0.79
C GLU A 92 -13.79 15.70 0.70
N GLY A 93 -12.67 16.20 1.24
CA GLY A 93 -12.34 16.07 2.66
C GLY A 93 -10.85 15.85 2.93
N GLU A 94 -10.56 15.39 4.15
CA GLU A 94 -9.20 15.14 4.61
C GLU A 94 -8.70 13.76 4.18
N PHE A 95 -7.70 13.76 3.29
CA PHE A 95 -7.06 12.56 2.77
C PHE A 95 -5.55 12.63 2.91
N HIS A 96 -4.95 11.45 3.04
CA HIS A 96 -3.52 11.29 3.23
C HIS A 96 -2.97 10.23 2.29
N ALA A 97 -1.90 10.59 1.60
CA ALA A 97 -1.01 9.70 0.89
C ALA A 97 -0.20 8.90 1.93
N ILE A 98 -0.28 7.57 1.90
CA ILE A 98 0.37 6.70 2.87
C ILE A 98 1.72 6.23 2.32
N ASN A 99 2.78 6.95 2.67
CA ASN A 99 4.14 6.56 2.35
C ASN A 99 4.59 5.43 3.27
N VAL A 100 4.60 4.19 2.80
CA VAL A 100 5.09 3.05 3.59
C VAL A 100 6.62 3.06 3.61
N ILE A 101 7.20 3.50 4.73
CA ILE A 101 8.66 3.62 4.93
C ILE A 101 9.30 2.35 5.48
N LYS A 102 8.50 1.41 6.01
CA LYS A 102 8.99 0.09 6.42
C LYS A 102 9.23 -0.77 5.17
N VAL A 103 10.48 -0.94 4.79
CA VAL A 103 10.90 -1.82 3.68
C VAL A 103 11.74 -2.98 4.24
N LEU A 104 11.29 -4.21 4.01
CA LEU A 104 11.87 -5.42 4.60
C LEU A 104 12.60 -6.29 3.55
N ASN A 105 13.70 -6.92 3.97
CA ASN A 105 14.34 -8.01 3.23
C ASN A 105 13.89 -9.35 3.82
N CYS A 106 12.67 -9.74 3.47
CA CYS A 106 11.93 -10.81 4.15
C CYS A 106 11.61 -12.02 3.26
N ILE A 107 12.09 -12.05 2.02
CA ILE A 107 11.81 -13.17 1.11
C ILE A 107 12.73 -14.36 1.39
N ASP A 108 12.14 -15.55 1.41
CA ASP A 108 12.86 -16.81 1.29
C ASP A 108 12.99 -17.17 -0.19
N TYR A 109 14.11 -16.79 -0.80
CA TYR A 109 14.35 -17.00 -2.23
C TYR A 109 14.54 -18.48 -2.61
N GLU A 110 14.80 -19.38 -1.65
CA GLU A 110 14.94 -20.82 -1.95
C GLU A 110 13.56 -21.47 -2.13
N LYS A 111 12.55 -20.97 -1.43
CA LYS A 111 11.16 -21.47 -1.49
C LYS A 111 10.23 -20.64 -2.37
N SER A 112 10.61 -19.40 -2.68
CA SER A 112 9.81 -18.50 -3.52
C SER A 112 9.99 -18.80 -5.01
N GLU A 113 8.95 -18.52 -5.80
CA GLU A 113 9.00 -18.61 -7.26
C GLU A 113 8.96 -17.20 -7.86
N TYR A 114 9.95 -16.85 -8.67
CA TYR A 114 10.04 -15.54 -9.28
C TYR A 114 10.76 -15.59 -10.62
N LYS A 115 10.44 -14.62 -11.48
CA LYS A 115 11.11 -14.41 -12.77
C LYS A 115 12.06 -13.24 -12.68
N THR A 116 13.22 -13.38 -13.30
CA THR A 116 14.22 -12.32 -13.40
C THR A 116 14.36 -11.83 -14.83
N PHE A 117 14.77 -10.58 -15.00
CA PHE A 117 15.23 -10.10 -16.32
C PHE A 117 16.52 -10.82 -16.73
N GLU A 118 16.60 -11.22 -18.00
CA GLU A 118 17.74 -11.99 -18.54
C GLU A 118 19.08 -11.24 -18.43
N ASP A 119 19.04 -9.91 -18.52
CA ASP A 119 20.20 -9.03 -18.60
C ASP A 119 20.80 -8.65 -17.23
N SER A 120 19.97 -8.57 -16.19
CA SER A 120 20.33 -7.93 -14.92
C SER A 120 20.13 -8.82 -13.70
N LYS A 121 19.53 -10.01 -13.87
CA LYS A 121 19.09 -10.90 -12.78
C LYS A 121 18.19 -10.22 -11.74
N LYS A 122 17.72 -8.99 -12.01
CA LYS A 122 16.75 -8.30 -11.17
C LYS A 122 15.42 -9.05 -11.23
N ILE A 123 14.74 -9.16 -10.10
CA ILE A 123 13.41 -9.75 -10.05
C ILE A 123 12.46 -8.88 -10.87
N MET A 124 11.87 -9.48 -11.90
CA MET A 124 10.84 -8.87 -12.74
C MET A 124 9.47 -8.99 -12.06
N ARG A 125 9.16 -10.18 -11.52
CA ARG A 125 7.93 -10.44 -10.77
C ARG A 125 8.05 -11.70 -9.93
N PHE A 126 7.32 -11.73 -8.82
CA PHE A 126 7.06 -12.94 -8.06
C PHE A 126 5.83 -13.66 -8.61
N GLU A 127 5.93 -14.99 -8.73
CA GLU A 127 4.82 -15.89 -9.06
C GLU A 127 4.27 -16.54 -7.78
N LYS A 128 5.15 -16.82 -6.82
CA LYS A 128 4.80 -17.26 -5.46
C LYS A 128 5.73 -16.59 -4.45
N TYR A 129 5.16 -15.97 -3.41
CA TYR A 129 5.93 -15.42 -2.30
C TYR A 129 6.05 -16.44 -1.18
N VAL A 130 7.25 -16.60 -0.63
CA VAL A 130 7.47 -17.24 0.66
C VAL A 130 8.25 -16.27 1.53
N PHE A 131 7.69 -15.95 2.70
CA PHE A 131 8.28 -14.99 3.63
C PHE A 131 9.00 -15.72 4.77
N LYS A 132 10.12 -15.14 5.19
CA LYS A 132 10.78 -15.51 6.45
C LYS A 132 9.91 -15.03 7.60
N GLU A 133 9.27 -15.97 8.30
CA GLU A 133 8.29 -15.69 9.36
C GLU A 133 8.85 -14.70 10.40
N GLU A 134 10.07 -14.92 10.88
CA GLU A 134 10.71 -14.08 11.88
C GLU A 134 10.94 -12.63 11.41
N CYS A 135 10.99 -12.41 10.10
CA CYS A 135 11.21 -11.09 9.51
C CYS A 135 9.91 -10.29 9.40
N VAL A 136 8.79 -10.94 9.06
CA VAL A 136 7.49 -10.27 8.88
C VAL A 136 6.70 -10.16 10.18
N LYS A 137 6.99 -11.02 11.17
CA LYS A 137 6.30 -11.03 12.46
C LYS A 137 6.34 -9.66 13.14
N GLY A 138 5.16 -9.17 13.51
CA GLY A 138 4.99 -7.88 14.19
C GLY A 138 4.91 -6.65 13.26
N ASN A 139 5.15 -6.80 11.96
CA ASN A 139 4.95 -5.74 10.99
C ASN A 139 3.53 -5.82 10.41
N ASN A 140 2.74 -4.75 10.54
CA ASN A 140 1.34 -4.75 10.09
C ASN A 140 1.15 -4.13 8.70
N ILE A 141 2.11 -3.31 8.25
CA ILE A 141 2.17 -2.75 6.91
C ILE A 141 3.64 -2.59 6.53
N PHE A 142 4.02 -3.03 5.33
CA PHE A 142 5.39 -2.94 4.84
C PHE A 142 5.47 -3.09 3.32
N LYS A 143 6.66 -2.80 2.78
CA LYS A 143 7.08 -3.13 1.42
C LYS A 143 8.29 -4.07 1.47
N ILE A 144 8.68 -4.63 0.33
CA ILE A 144 9.89 -5.48 0.24
C ILE A 144 10.98 -4.83 -0.62
N VAL A 145 12.24 -5.15 -0.33
CA VAL A 145 13.41 -4.59 -1.01
C VAL A 145 13.45 -4.89 -2.51
N ASP A 146 12.82 -5.97 -2.95
CA ASP A 146 12.81 -6.39 -4.35
C ASP A 146 11.81 -5.60 -5.21
N GLU A 147 10.75 -5.06 -4.60
CA GLU A 147 9.72 -4.28 -5.30
C GLU A 147 9.24 -3.05 -4.48
N PRO A 148 10.16 -2.17 -4.04
CA PRO A 148 9.84 -1.11 -3.06
C PRO A 148 8.86 -0.05 -3.59
N LYS A 149 8.68 0.04 -4.91
CA LYS A 149 7.73 0.97 -5.56
C LYS A 149 6.38 0.35 -5.92
N SER A 150 6.21 -0.93 -5.62
CA SER A 150 5.11 -1.74 -6.10
C SER A 150 4.13 -1.98 -4.95
N LYS A 151 3.94 -3.25 -4.57
CA LYS A 151 2.88 -3.70 -3.68
C LYS A 151 3.15 -3.35 -2.23
N VAL A 152 2.07 -3.08 -1.52
CA VAL A 152 2.07 -2.96 -0.06
C VAL A 152 1.55 -4.26 0.53
N PHE A 153 2.27 -4.78 1.51
CA PHE A 153 1.94 -6.00 2.24
C PHE A 153 1.39 -5.64 3.61
N VAL A 154 0.38 -6.39 4.05
CA VAL A 154 -0.25 -6.20 5.37
C VAL A 154 -0.46 -7.54 6.07
N SER A 155 -0.50 -7.49 7.40
CA SER A 155 -0.72 -8.66 8.25
C SER A 155 -2.21 -9.00 8.40
N ASP A 156 -2.52 -10.21 8.90
CA ASP A 156 -3.86 -10.56 9.38
C ASP A 156 -4.42 -9.50 10.35
N LYS A 157 -3.61 -9.03 11.30
CA LYS A 157 -4.03 -8.05 12.31
C LYS A 157 -4.50 -6.73 11.68
N PHE A 158 -3.81 -6.26 10.64
CA PHE A 158 -4.25 -5.07 9.90
C PHE A 158 -5.59 -5.32 9.21
N ARG A 159 -5.68 -6.44 8.47
CA ARG A 159 -6.89 -6.83 7.74
C ARG A 159 -8.10 -6.96 8.66
N GLU A 160 -7.95 -7.67 9.77
CA GLU A 160 -9.00 -7.85 10.79
C GLU A 160 -9.47 -6.50 11.34
N LYS A 161 -8.53 -5.61 11.69
CA LYS A 161 -8.87 -4.27 12.18
C LYS A 161 -9.69 -3.46 11.17
N VAL A 162 -9.37 -3.55 9.87
CA VAL A 162 -10.15 -2.91 8.80
C VAL A 162 -11.58 -3.46 8.75
N LEU A 163 -11.71 -4.79 8.72
CA LEU A 163 -13.01 -5.47 8.60
C LEU A 163 -13.91 -5.21 9.83
N GLU A 164 -13.37 -5.33 11.03
CA GLU A 164 -14.11 -5.11 12.29
C GLU A 164 -14.56 -3.66 12.46
N SER A 165 -13.80 -2.71 11.91
CA SER A 165 -14.12 -1.28 12.00
C SER A 165 -15.13 -0.82 10.94
N GLY A 166 -15.52 -1.70 10.01
CA GLY A 166 -16.42 -1.35 8.90
C GLY A 166 -15.84 -0.30 7.95
N LEU A 167 -14.50 -0.26 7.81
CA LEU A 167 -13.84 0.61 6.83
C LEU A 167 -14.12 0.11 5.41
N THR A 168 -14.33 1.05 4.50
CA THR A 168 -14.73 0.78 3.11
C THR A 168 -13.59 0.97 2.12
N GLY A 169 -13.64 0.29 0.96
CA GLY A 169 -12.71 0.50 -0.14
C GLY A 169 -11.45 -0.36 -0.09
N PHE A 170 -11.27 -1.18 0.94
CA PHE A 170 -10.13 -2.07 1.10
C PHE A 170 -10.37 -3.42 0.44
N LYS A 171 -9.37 -3.93 -0.26
CA LYS A 171 -9.31 -5.30 -0.79
C LYS A 171 -8.03 -5.98 -0.32
N PHE A 172 -8.13 -7.27 0.01
CA PHE A 172 -7.01 -8.07 0.49
C PHE A 172 -6.88 -9.34 -0.34
N ASP A 173 -5.75 -9.49 -1.02
CA ASP A 173 -5.44 -10.72 -1.75
C ASP A 173 -4.41 -11.52 -0.94
N LEU A 174 -4.74 -12.78 -0.61
CA LEU A 174 -3.83 -13.65 0.14
C LEU A 174 -2.60 -13.95 -0.70
N VAL A 175 -1.40 -13.80 -0.13
CA VAL A 175 -0.14 -14.03 -0.87
C VAL A 175 0.76 -15.07 -0.23
N TRP A 176 0.60 -15.30 1.07
CA TRP A 176 1.35 -16.31 1.80
C TRP A 176 0.63 -16.67 3.09
N ASP A 177 0.61 -17.96 3.41
CA ASP A 177 0.17 -18.51 4.69
C ASP A 177 1.28 -19.41 5.23
N SER A 178 1.78 -19.12 6.42
CA SER A 178 2.85 -19.89 7.07
C SER A 178 2.46 -21.33 7.40
N GLU A 179 1.16 -21.67 7.38
CA GLU A 179 0.67 -23.03 7.63
C GLU A 179 0.62 -23.91 6.37
N GLU A 180 0.74 -23.31 5.18
CA GLU A 180 0.62 -23.99 3.87
C GLU A 180 1.97 -24.13 3.13
N GLU A 181 3.10 -24.00 3.82
CA GLU A 181 4.45 -24.06 3.23
C GLU A 181 4.88 -25.42 2.68
#